data_AF-A0A9W7LYX1-F1
#
_entry.id   AF-A0A9W7LYX1-F1
#
_cell.length_a   1.000
_cell.length_b   1.000
_cell.length_c   1.000
_cell.angle_alpha   90.00
_cell.angle_beta   90.00
_cell.angle_gamma   90.00
#
_symmetry.space_group_name_H-M   'P 1'
#
loop_
_entity.id
_entity.type
_entity.pdbx_description
1 polymer ?
#
loop_
_entity_poly.entity_id
_entity_poly.type
_entity_poly.pdbx_seq_one_letter_code
_entity_poly.pdbx_strand_id
1 'polypeptide(L)'
;MAAVATSGDVQEIVSKLSSDKAKAREEGVKLLSMWLEGERSIEFCKFIGQNTARIKLNEIPRSETWPFLVKLLTQCVSSEISASKRRAPKLIFAKTLRIAI
;
A
#
# COMPACT_ATOMS: atom_id res chain seq x y z
N MET A 1 -13.84 0.17 19.56
CA MET A 1 -12.56 0.89 19.44
C MET A 1 -12.01 0.64 18.06
N ALA A 2 -11.87 1.67 17.23
CA ALA A 2 -11.19 1.54 15.94
C ALA A 2 -9.70 1.23 16.19
N ALA A 3 -9.13 0.28 15.44
CA ALA A 3 -7.71 -0.06 15.53
C ALA A 3 -6.87 1.16 15.09
N VAL A 4 -5.92 1.58 15.93
CA VAL A 4 -4.98 2.66 15.61
C VAL A 4 -3.84 2.08 14.79
N ALA A 5 -3.58 2.67 13.63
CA ALA A 5 -2.45 2.27 12.79
C ALA A 5 -1.12 2.61 13.48
N THR A 6 -0.20 1.66 13.48
CA THR A 6 1.15 1.81 14.02
C THR A 6 2.20 1.78 12.92
N SER A 7 3.42 2.24 13.22
CA SER A 7 4.57 2.06 12.32
C SER A 7 4.77 0.59 11.96
N GLY A 8 4.57 -0.34 12.90
CA GLY A 8 4.68 -1.78 12.66
C GLY A 8 3.73 -2.29 11.58
N ASP A 9 2.47 -1.84 11.59
CA ASP A 9 1.47 -2.19 10.58
C ASP A 9 1.90 -1.72 9.18
N VAL A 10 2.45 -0.50 9.10
CA VAL A 10 2.90 0.08 7.83
C VAL A 10 4.17 -0.62 7.33
N GLN A 11 5.12 -0.93 8.21
CA GLN A 11 6.32 -1.68 7.84
C GLN A 11 5.97 -3.09 7.36
N GLU A 12 4.96 -3.75 7.94
CA GLU A 12 4.49 -5.05 7.44
C GLU A 12 3.97 -4.93 6.01
N ILE A 13 3.09 -3.97 5.75
CA ILE A 13 2.56 -3.70 4.40
C ILE A 13 3.70 -3.44 3.42
N VAL A 14 4.62 -2.53 3.77
CA VAL A 14 5.78 -2.16 2.94
C VAL A 14 6.65 -3.38 2.64
N SER A 15 6.96 -4.20 3.64
CA SER A 15 7.80 -5.39 3.48
C SER A 15 7.18 -6.39 2.50
N LYS A 16 5.86 -6.60 2.57
CA LYS A 16 5.12 -7.52 1.71
C LYS A 16 4.97 -6.98 0.29
N LEU A 17 4.63 -5.70 0.12
CA LEU A 17 4.54 -5.04 -1.18
C LEU A 17 5.89 -4.99 -1.92
N SER A 18 6.99 -4.83 -1.18
CA SER A 18 8.35 -4.79 -1.74
C SER A 18 8.90 -6.16 -2.10
N SER A 19 8.19 -7.26 -1.80
CA SER A 19 8.68 -8.61 -2.05
C SER A 19 8.72 -8.95 -3.53
N ASP A 20 9.76 -9.69 -3.93
CA ASP A 20 9.89 -10.35 -5.22
C ASP A 20 8.86 -11.49 -5.43
N LYS A 21 8.29 -12.03 -4.34
CA LYS A 21 7.32 -13.12 -4.37
C LYS A 21 5.91 -12.63 -4.62
N ALA A 22 5.27 -13.13 -5.69
CA ALA A 22 3.91 -12.75 -6.06
C ALA A 22 2.86 -12.97 -4.95
N LYS A 23 2.98 -14.05 -4.17
CA LYS A 23 2.08 -14.34 -3.05
C LYS A 23 2.23 -13.33 -1.91
N ALA A 24 3.47 -12.95 -1.59
CA ALA A 24 3.74 -11.95 -0.55
C ALA A 24 3.19 -10.58 -0.94
N ARG A 25 3.36 -10.16 -2.21
CA ARG A 25 2.75 -8.91 -2.71
C ARG A 25 1.24 -8.91 -2.60
N GLU A 26 0.60 -10.02 -2.95
CA GLU A 26 -0.86 -10.15 -2.81
C GLU A 26 -1.32 -10.02 -1.35
N GLU A 27 -0.60 -10.62 -0.40
CA GLU A 27 -0.88 -10.43 1.03
C GLU A 27 -0.71 -8.97 1.46
N GLY A 28 0.34 -8.29 0.98
CA GLY A 28 0.55 -6.86 1.21
C GLY A 28 -0.60 -6.00 0.67
N VAL A 29 -1.11 -6.31 -0.52
CA VAL A 29 -2.27 -5.63 -1.11
C VAL A 29 -3.53 -5.88 -0.29
N LYS A 30 -3.76 -7.11 0.19
CA LYS A 30 -4.90 -7.44 1.06
C LYS A 30 -4.86 -6.68 2.38
N LEU A 31 -3.68 -6.62 3.02
CA LEU A 31 -3.50 -5.85 4.26
C LEU A 31 -3.75 -4.37 4.02
N LEU A 32 -3.19 -3.79 2.95
CA LEU A 32 -3.44 -2.40 2.61
C LEU A 32 -4.94 -2.15 2.34
N SER A 33 -5.60 -2.99 1.54
CA SER A 33 -7.05 -2.87 1.29
C SER A 33 -7.84 -2.88 2.60
N MET A 34 -7.51 -3.79 3.52
CA MET A 34 -8.17 -3.87 4.82
C MET A 34 -8.01 -2.57 5.62
N TRP A 35 -6.82 -1.96 5.61
CA TRP A 35 -6.58 -0.68 6.29
C TRP A 35 -7.32 0.49 5.62
N LEU A 36 -7.56 0.44 4.32
CA LEU A 36 -8.27 1.47 3.56
C LEU A 36 -9.80 1.29 3.55
N GLU A 37 -10.33 0.28 4.24
CA GLU A 37 -11.76 -0.01 4.31
C GLU A 37 -12.37 0.39 5.67
N GLY A 38 -13.60 0.91 5.63
CA GLY A 38 -14.38 1.22 6.83
C GLY A 38 -13.79 2.32 7.71
N GLU A 39 -14.18 2.36 8.99
CA GLU A 39 -13.82 3.44 9.92
C GLU A 39 -12.31 3.53 10.21
N ARG A 40 -11.59 2.40 10.17
CA ARG A 40 -10.13 2.37 10.43
C ARG A 40 -9.31 3.13 9.37
N SER A 41 -9.88 3.30 8.17
CA SER A 41 -9.26 4.06 7.09
C SER A 41 -8.98 5.50 7.49
N ILE A 42 -9.82 6.10 8.33
CA ILE A 42 -9.67 7.49 8.77
C ILE A 42 -8.38 7.65 9.57
N GLU A 43 -8.15 6.80 10.57
CA GLU A 43 -6.96 6.87 11.41
C GLU A 43 -5.69 6.45 10.64
N PHE A 44 -5.79 5.44 9.76
CA PHE A 44 -4.66 5.04 8.90
C PHE A 44 -4.25 6.16 7.95
N CYS A 45 -5.21 6.77 7.25
CA CYS A 45 -4.96 7.89 6.33
C CYS A 45 -4.40 9.11 7.06
N LYS A 46 -4.89 9.39 8.28
CA LYS A 46 -4.37 10.45 9.13
C LYS A 46 -2.91 10.20 9.53
N PHE A 47 -2.57 8.98 9.95
CA PHE A 47 -1.20 8.59 10.30
C PHE A 47 -0.25 8.76 9.12
N ILE A 48 -0.56 8.16 7.97
CA ILE A 48 0.28 8.28 6.76
C ILE A 48 0.31 9.72 6.25
N GLY A 49 -0.80 10.45 6.35
CA GLY A 49 -0.91 11.86 5.96
C GLY A 49 0.01 12.76 6.79
N GLN A 50 0.08 12.56 8.10
CA GLN A 50 1.00 13.28 8.98
C GLN A 50 2.47 13.01 8.61
N ASN A 51 2.82 11.76 8.31
CA ASN A 51 4.16 11.41 7.85
C ASN A 51 4.47 12.04 6.49
N THR A 52 3.50 12.06 5.57
CA THR A 52 3.62 12.64 4.24
C THR A 52 3.81 14.16 4.30
N ALA A 53 3.09 14.86 5.19
CA ALA A 53 3.21 16.31 5.37
C ALA A 53 4.58 16.74 5.93
N ARG A 54 5.35 15.82 6.52
CA ARG A 54 6.70 16.09 7.07
C ARG A 54 7.81 15.96 6.02
N ILE A 55 7.49 15.50 4.81
CA ILE A 55 8.46 15.40 3.71
C ILE A 55 8.90 16.81 3.32
N LYS A 56 10.21 17.07 3.39
CA LYS A 56 10.76 18.34 2.91
C LYS A 56 10.83 18.37 1.39
N LEU A 57 10.83 19.57 0.81
CA LEU A 57 11.08 19.75 -0.62
C LEU A 57 12.41 19.05 -1.00
N ASN A 58 12.36 18.20 -2.03
CA ASN A 58 13.48 17.36 -2.50
C ASN A 58 13.93 16.23 -1.56
N GLU A 59 13.19 15.92 -0.49
CA GLU A 59 13.46 14.72 0.32
C GLU A 59 12.89 13.46 -0.35
N ILE A 60 13.64 12.36 -0.29
CA ILE A 60 13.16 11.06 -0.75
C ILE A 60 12.04 10.60 0.20
N PRO A 61 10.84 10.25 -0.32
CA PRO A 61 9.74 9.79 0.53
C PRO A 61 10.16 8.56 1.35
N ARG A 62 9.97 8.66 2.67
CA ARG A 62 10.22 7.55 3.61
C ARG A 62 9.16 6.45 3.45
N SER A 63 9.44 5.27 3.98
CA SER A 63 8.59 4.08 3.78
C SER A 63 7.14 4.26 4.25
N GLU A 64 6.90 5.11 5.24
CA GLU A 64 5.57 5.32 5.84
C GLU A 64 4.85 6.56 5.29
N THR A 65 4.92 6.77 3.97
CA THR A 65 4.33 7.94 3.30
C THR A 65 3.47 7.52 2.12
N TRP A 66 2.48 8.34 1.77
CA TRP A 66 1.60 8.07 0.63
C TRP A 66 2.36 7.90 -0.69
N PRO A 67 3.31 8.79 -1.07
CA PRO A 67 4.06 8.62 -2.31
C PRO A 67 4.82 7.29 -2.38
N PHE A 68 5.37 6.84 -1.24
CA PHE A 68 6.09 5.58 -1.19
C PHE A 68 5.16 4.36 -1.32
N LEU A 69 4.04 4.36 -0.59
CA LEU A 69 3.03 3.29 -0.68
C LEU A 69 2.42 3.20 -2.07
N VAL A 70 2.05 4.34 -2.68
CA VAL A 70 1.51 4.39 -4.04
C VAL A 70 2.55 3.89 -5.04
N LYS A 71 3.82 4.27 -4.93
CA LYS A 71 4.90 3.76 -5.78
C LYS A 71 4.99 2.23 -5.72
N LEU A 72 5.01 1.64 -4.52
CA LEU A 72 5.07 0.19 -4.35
C LEU A 72 3.81 -0.50 -4.92
N LEU A 73 2.63 0.06 -4.67
CA LEU A 73 1.38 -0.49 -5.18
C LEU A 73 1.30 -0.43 -6.70
N THR A 74 1.74 0.67 -7.32
CA THR A 74 1.86 0.78 -8.78
C THR A 74 2.81 -0.29 -9.33
N GLN A 75 3.97 -0.52 -8.70
CA GLN A 75 4.90 -1.58 -9.11
C GLN A 75 4.28 -2.98 -8.99
N CYS A 76 3.50 -3.22 -7.93
CA CYS A 76 2.74 -4.45 -7.74
C CYS A 76 1.72 -4.66 -8.87
N VAL A 77 0.96 -3.61 -9.23
CA VAL A 77 -0.02 -3.65 -10.32
C VAL A 77 0.67 -3.89 -11.67
N SER A 78 1.75 -3.17 -11.98
CA SER A 78 2.52 -3.37 -13.22
C SER A 78 3.06 -4.81 -13.33
N SER A 79 3.52 -5.38 -12.21
CA SER A 79 4.00 -6.77 -12.17
C SER A 79 2.88 -7.79 -12.38
N GLU A 80 1.71 -7.57 -11.78
CA GLU A 80 0.55 -8.46 -11.95
C GLU A 80 0.00 -8.39 -13.39
N ILE A 81 -0.03 -7.20 -14.01
CA ILE A 81 -0.38 -7.03 -15.44
C ILE A 81 0.66 -7.73 -16.32
N SER A 82 1.94 -7.58 -16.04
CA SER A 82 3.00 -8.22 -16.85
C SER A 82 2.93 -9.76 -16.77
N ALA A 83 2.56 -10.30 -15.61
CA ALA A 83 2.33 -11.73 -15.42
C ALA A 83 1.03 -12.23 -16.08
N SER A 84 0.16 -11.32 -16.55
CA SER A 84 -1.19 -11.69 -16.99
C SER A 84 -1.24 -12.46 -18.31
N LYS A 85 -0.12 -12.50 -19.03
CA LYS A 85 0.05 -13.37 -20.21
C LYS A 85 -0.15 -14.86 -19.87
N ARG A 86 -0.07 -15.23 -18.58
CA ARG A 86 -0.26 -16.61 -18.08
C ARG A 86 -1.58 -16.81 -17.32
N ARG A 87 -2.19 -15.76 -16.79
CA ARG A 87 -3.42 -15.81 -15.98
C ARG A 87 -4.13 -14.45 -15.95
N ALA A 88 -5.43 -14.40 -15.71
CA ALA A 88 -6.10 -13.11 -15.52
C ALA A 88 -5.54 -12.35 -14.29
N PRO A 89 -5.37 -11.01 -14.36
CA PRO A 89 -4.95 -10.20 -13.21
C PRO A 89 -5.97 -10.27 -12.08
N LYS A 90 -5.49 -10.31 -10.83
CA LYS A 90 -6.39 -10.23 -9.68
C LYS A 90 -6.94 -8.82 -9.50
N LEU A 91 -8.28 -8.73 -9.42
CA LEU A 91 -9.02 -7.46 -9.29
C LEU A 91 -8.62 -6.62 -8.08
N ILE A 92 -8.16 -7.25 -7.00
CA ILE A 92 -7.79 -6.54 -5.76
C ILE A 92 -6.68 -5.52 -5.98
N PHE A 93 -5.70 -5.78 -6.85
CA PHE A 93 -4.63 -4.83 -7.14
C PHE A 93 -5.17 -3.51 -7.71
N ALA A 94 -6.08 -3.59 -8.68
CA ALA A 94 -6.70 -2.42 -9.28
C ALA A 94 -7.65 -1.70 -8.31
N LYS A 95 -8.43 -2.45 -7.53
CA LYS A 95 -9.33 -1.86 -6.52
C LYS A 95 -8.57 -1.11 -5.44
N THR A 96 -7.54 -1.71 -4.87
CA THR A 96 -6.74 -1.06 -3.82
C THR A 96 -6.00 0.15 -4.37
N LEU A 97 -5.46 0.09 -5.60
CA LEU A 97 -4.83 1.26 -6.23
C LEU A 97 -5.83 2.41 -6.42
N ARG A 98 -7.05 2.12 -6.85
CA ARG A 98 -8.11 3.13 -6.99
C ARG A 98 -8.51 3.79 -5.68
N ILE A 99 -8.45 3.06 -4.56
CA ILE A 99 -8.79 3.62 -3.24
C ILE A 99 -7.63 4.47 -2.68
N ALA A 100 -6.38 4.12 -3.02
CA ALA A 100 -5.19 4.80 -2.52
C ALA A 100 -4.84 6.12 -3.25
N ILE A 101 -5.50 6.42 -4.37
CA ILE A 101 -5.30 7.64 -5.19
C ILE A 101 -6.54 8.53 -5.04
#